data_AF-A0A445ADK4-F1
#
_entry.id   AF-A0A445ADK4-F1
#
_cell.length_a   1.000
_cell.length_b   1.000
_cell.length_c   1.000
_cell.angle_alpha   90.00
_cell.angle_beta   90.00
_cell.angle_gamma   90.00
#
_symmetry.space_group_name_H-M   'P 1'
#
loop_
_entity.id
_entity.type
_entity.pdbx_description
1 polymer ?
#
loop_
_entity_poly.entity_id
_entity_poly.type
_entity_poly.pdbx_seq_one_letter_code
_entity_poly.pdbx_strand_id
1 'polypeptide(L)'
;MMLMTNKMVRRAFAALMYLLMSSLAKVEAMMRRRRQRQSDNDNNDSYCLSWRLGVEANNVRSWRTVPLECYNHVQQYMTGGQYLQDMNLIVNQIVAYAFQITLSPDSMDAWILDVDDTCISNLSYYQGHRFGCDPFDSAKFKAWIMKGRCPANPAVLQLFKTLKERGFKVFLLTGRDQATLGKITIDNLHNQGFIGYERLILRTAEYKGQSAVRYKSAIRKEIEGQGYRIWGNVGDQWSDLQGDCLGTRTFKLPNPMYFIS
;
A
#
# COMPACT_ATOMS: atom_id res chain seq x y z
N MET A 1 -43.02 24.94 66.80
CA MET A 1 -43.07 23.83 65.82
C MET A 1 -42.95 24.31 64.35
N MET A 2 -43.52 25.46 63.97
CA MET A 2 -43.54 25.97 62.57
C MET A 2 -42.19 26.51 62.03
N LEU A 3 -41.26 26.95 62.89
CA LEU A 3 -39.91 27.41 62.50
C LEU A 3 -38.93 26.27 62.16
N MET A 4 -39.12 25.08 62.74
CA MET A 4 -38.24 23.92 62.48
C MET A 4 -38.52 23.28 61.12
N THR A 5 -39.79 23.25 60.69
CA THR A 5 -40.22 22.75 59.38
C THR A 5 -39.64 23.58 58.23
N ASN A 6 -39.55 24.91 58.37
CA ASN A 6 -39.01 25.81 57.33
C ASN A 6 -37.48 25.63 57.13
N LYS A 7 -36.73 25.40 58.22
CA LYS A 7 -35.29 25.07 58.14
C LYS A 7 -35.04 23.71 57.49
N MET A 8 -35.89 22.72 57.78
CA MET A 8 -35.78 21.38 57.20
C MET A 8 -36.08 21.40 55.70
N VAL A 9 -37.13 22.11 55.27
CA VAL A 9 -37.47 22.30 53.85
C VAL A 9 -36.37 23.05 53.10
N ARG A 10 -35.78 24.11 53.68
CA ARG A 10 -34.64 24.82 53.07
C ARG A 10 -33.40 23.93 52.92
N ARG A 11 -33.09 23.08 53.91
CA ARG A 11 -31.98 22.12 53.83
C ARG A 11 -32.23 21.04 52.78
N ALA A 12 -33.44 20.51 52.70
CA ALA A 12 -33.83 19.55 51.67
C ALA A 12 -33.75 20.16 50.26
N PHE A 13 -34.21 21.40 50.10
CA PHE A 13 -34.11 22.13 48.84
C PHE A 13 -32.65 22.40 48.45
N ALA A 14 -31.81 22.84 49.38
CA ALA A 14 -30.38 23.03 49.14
C ALA A 14 -29.65 21.72 48.78
N ALA A 15 -29.99 20.61 49.45
CA ALA A 15 -29.43 19.29 49.13
C ALA A 15 -29.85 18.81 47.73
N LEU A 16 -31.14 18.99 47.37
CA LEU A 16 -31.64 18.67 46.04
C LEU A 16 -30.97 19.52 44.96
N MET A 17 -30.81 20.82 45.21
CA MET A 17 -30.15 21.75 44.29
C MET A 17 -28.66 21.40 44.12
N TYR A 18 -27.97 21.01 45.19
CA TYR A 18 -26.59 20.53 45.12
C TYR A 18 -26.47 19.24 44.31
N LEU A 19 -27.39 18.28 44.51
CA LEU A 19 -27.43 17.04 43.72
C LEU A 19 -27.64 17.34 42.23
N LEU A 20 -28.57 18.23 41.89
CA LEU A 20 -28.82 18.69 40.51
C LEU A 20 -27.59 19.37 39.89
N MET A 21 -26.93 20.28 40.61
CA MET A 21 -25.72 20.94 40.12
C MET A 21 -24.57 19.95 39.93
N SER A 22 -24.42 18.98 40.84
CA SER A 22 -23.40 17.94 40.73
C SER A 22 -23.63 16.97 39.56
N SER A 23 -24.90 16.67 39.24
CA SER A 23 -25.25 15.82 38.10
C SER A 23 -25.05 16.56 36.77
N LEU A 24 -25.44 17.83 36.68
CA LEU A 24 -25.16 18.71 35.55
C LEU A 24 -23.65 18.81 35.27
N ALA A 25 -22.84 19.05 36.30
CA ALA A 25 -21.37 19.11 36.16
C ALA A 25 -20.77 17.79 35.66
N LYS A 26 -21.28 16.63 36.11
CA LYS A 26 -20.86 15.32 35.60
C LYS A 26 -21.23 15.12 34.13
N VAL A 27 -22.42 15.55 33.73
CA VAL A 27 -22.89 15.48 32.34
C VAL A 27 -22.05 16.38 31.44
N GLU A 28 -21.76 17.62 31.86
CA GLU A 28 -20.88 18.53 31.12
C GLU A 28 -19.45 17.97 30.97
N ALA A 29 -18.88 17.42 32.06
CA ALA A 29 -17.57 16.79 32.00
C ALA A 29 -17.54 15.59 31.04
N MET A 30 -18.60 14.78 31.03
CA MET A 30 -18.76 13.67 30.08
C MET A 30 -18.87 14.18 28.63
N MET A 31 -19.68 15.22 28.38
CA MET A 31 -19.81 15.82 27.06
C MET A 31 -18.50 16.44 26.57
N ARG A 32 -17.76 17.13 27.44
CA ARG A 32 -16.42 17.68 27.12
C ARG A 32 -15.44 16.58 26.75
N ARG A 33 -15.37 15.50 27.53
CA ARG A 33 -14.53 14.33 27.20
C ARG A 33 -14.91 13.70 25.87
N ARG A 34 -16.21 13.61 25.55
CA ARG A 34 -16.69 13.09 24.26
C ARG A 34 -16.27 13.99 23.09
N ARG A 35 -16.42 15.32 23.23
CA ARG A 35 -15.97 16.29 22.22
C ARG A 35 -14.46 16.24 22.00
N GLN A 36 -13.68 16.12 23.07
CA GLN A 36 -12.23 16.00 22.97
C GLN A 36 -11.81 14.72 22.23
N ARG A 37 -12.40 13.56 22.58
CA ARG A 37 -12.15 12.30 21.84
C ARG A 37 -12.52 12.39 20.37
N GLN A 38 -13.61 13.07 20.03
CA GLN A 38 -13.99 13.27 18.64
C GLN A 38 -12.97 14.16 17.91
N SER A 39 -12.56 15.28 18.52
CA SER A 39 -11.51 16.15 17.97
C SER A 39 -10.17 15.42 17.79
N ASP A 40 -9.79 14.55 18.73
CA ASP A 40 -8.55 13.76 18.64
C ASP A 40 -8.64 12.74 17.49
N ASN A 41 -9.80 12.11 17.29
CA ASN A 41 -10.04 11.22 16.15
C ASN A 41 -9.99 11.98 14.81
N ASP A 42 -10.68 13.12 14.71
CA ASP A 42 -10.71 13.92 13.49
C ASP A 42 -9.30 14.43 13.11
N ASN A 43 -8.50 14.83 14.11
CA ASN A 43 -7.10 15.22 13.91
C ASN A 43 -6.23 14.04 13.46
N ASN A 44 -6.40 12.87 14.06
CA ASN A 44 -5.67 11.66 13.65
C ASN A 44 -6.02 11.26 12.21
N ASP A 45 -7.31 11.31 11.83
CA ASP A 45 -7.74 11.01 10.47
C ASP A 45 -7.13 11.98 9.44
N SER A 46 -7.09 13.28 9.77
CA SER A 46 -6.45 14.31 8.94
C SER A 46 -4.93 14.10 8.80
N TYR A 47 -4.26 13.77 9.90
CA TYR A 47 -2.84 13.44 9.87
C TYR A 47 -2.57 12.20 9.01
N CYS A 48 -3.36 11.15 9.15
CA CYS A 48 -3.12 9.90 8.42
C CYS A 48 -3.38 9.99 6.92
N LEU A 49 -4.33 10.84 6.50
CA LEU A 49 -4.49 11.25 5.11
C LEU A 49 -3.22 11.92 4.57
N SER A 50 -2.69 12.88 5.33
CA SER A 50 -1.48 13.63 4.97
C SER A 50 -0.23 12.73 4.97
N TRP A 51 -0.12 11.83 5.94
CA TRP A 51 0.95 10.85 6.04
C TRP A 51 0.95 9.92 4.82
N ARG A 52 -0.20 9.35 4.45
CA ARG A 52 -0.32 8.50 3.26
C ARG A 52 0.08 9.25 2.00
N LEU A 53 -0.43 10.48 1.81
CA LEU A 53 -0.02 11.33 0.68
C LEU A 53 1.50 11.57 0.68
N GLY A 54 2.09 11.84 1.85
CA GLY A 54 3.53 12.02 2.01
C GLY A 54 4.34 10.77 1.66
N VAL A 55 3.85 9.58 2.01
CA VAL A 55 4.45 8.30 1.61
C VAL A 55 4.37 8.11 0.09
N GLU A 56 3.18 8.28 -0.50
CA GLU A 56 2.98 8.09 -1.93
C GLU A 56 3.75 9.10 -2.78
N ALA A 57 3.87 10.35 -2.31
CA ALA A 57 4.66 11.40 -2.95
C ALA A 57 6.17 11.31 -2.67
N ASN A 58 6.64 10.25 -1.98
CA ASN A 58 8.05 10.06 -1.60
C ASN A 58 8.64 11.17 -0.70
N ASN A 59 7.82 11.88 0.05
CA ASN A 59 8.24 12.88 1.04
C ASN A 59 8.49 12.25 2.41
N VAL A 60 7.76 11.19 2.75
CA VAL A 60 7.97 10.38 3.96
C VAL A 60 8.69 9.09 3.56
N ARG A 61 9.97 8.98 3.92
CA ARG A 61 10.87 7.89 3.50
C ARG A 61 11.38 7.09 4.68
N SER A 62 11.84 5.87 4.41
CA SER A 62 12.57 5.03 5.38
C SER A 62 11.81 4.78 6.69
N TRP A 63 10.48 4.79 6.62
CA TRP A 63 9.62 4.45 7.74
C TRP A 63 9.60 2.93 7.92
N ARG A 64 9.51 2.48 9.18
CA ARG A 64 9.63 1.05 9.53
C ARG A 64 8.29 0.34 9.64
N THR A 65 7.28 1.06 10.12
CA THR A 65 5.90 0.60 10.30
C THR A 65 4.97 1.76 10.01
N VAL A 66 3.73 1.44 9.64
CA VAL A 66 2.63 2.41 9.64
C VAL A 66 2.49 2.97 11.06
N PRO A 67 2.33 4.31 11.24
CA PRO A 67 2.02 4.88 12.55
C PRO A 67 0.78 4.23 13.14
N LEU A 68 0.81 3.88 14.43
CA LEU A 68 -0.26 3.09 15.05
C LEU A 68 -1.60 3.83 15.03
N GLU A 69 -1.56 5.16 15.17
CA GLU A 69 -2.70 6.05 15.02
C GLU A 69 -3.34 5.99 13.62
N CYS A 70 -2.60 5.56 12.60
CA CYS A 70 -3.05 5.43 11.22
C CYS A 70 -3.55 4.05 10.84
N TYR A 71 -3.62 3.10 11.79
CA TYR A 71 -4.15 1.76 11.56
C TYR A 71 -5.52 1.77 10.88
N ASN A 72 -6.49 2.49 11.45
CA ASN A 72 -7.86 2.54 10.91
C ASN A 72 -7.89 3.19 9.53
N HIS A 73 -7.08 4.24 9.32
CA HIS A 73 -6.97 4.92 8.03
C HIS A 73 -6.47 3.97 6.94
N VAL A 74 -5.36 3.26 7.19
CA VAL A 74 -4.76 2.35 6.22
C VAL A 74 -5.67 1.14 5.98
N GLN A 75 -6.27 0.57 7.02
CA GLN A 75 -7.27 -0.49 6.88
C GLN A 75 -8.41 -0.02 5.94
N GLN A 76 -9.02 1.13 6.26
CA GLN A 76 -10.15 1.65 5.49
C GLN A 76 -9.74 2.00 4.05
N TYR A 77 -8.54 2.51 3.83
CA TYR A 77 -8.04 2.77 2.48
C TYR A 77 -7.90 1.47 1.66
N MET A 78 -7.24 0.46 2.24
CA MET A 78 -6.94 -0.80 1.55
C MET A 78 -8.18 -1.67 1.33
N THR A 79 -9.18 -1.63 2.22
CA THR A 79 -10.38 -2.50 2.13
C THR A 79 -11.66 -1.76 1.78
N GLY A 80 -11.70 -0.43 1.91
CA GLY A 80 -12.91 0.39 1.73
C GLY A 80 -13.15 0.89 0.30
N GLY A 81 -12.39 0.40 -0.68
CA GLY A 81 -12.61 0.66 -2.10
C GLY A 81 -11.79 1.80 -2.70
N GLN A 82 -11.29 2.76 -1.91
CA GLN A 82 -10.47 3.85 -2.43
C GLN A 82 -9.17 3.34 -3.08
N TYR A 83 -8.50 2.36 -2.48
CA TYR A 83 -7.32 1.71 -3.09
C TYR A 83 -7.62 1.20 -4.50
N LEU A 84 -8.76 0.52 -4.71
CA LEU A 84 -9.14 0.02 -6.03
C LEU A 84 -9.44 1.15 -7.03
N GLN A 85 -10.06 2.25 -6.57
CA GLN A 85 -10.29 3.42 -7.42
C GLN A 85 -8.97 4.06 -7.88
N ASP A 86 -8.03 4.25 -6.95
CA ASP A 86 -6.70 4.81 -7.25
C ASP A 86 -5.94 3.89 -8.23
N MET A 87 -5.95 2.58 -7.99
CA MET A 87 -5.36 1.57 -8.87
C MET A 87 -5.94 1.64 -10.29
N ASN A 88 -7.28 1.68 -10.41
CA ASN A 88 -7.94 1.75 -11.72
C ASN A 88 -7.63 3.06 -12.45
N LEU A 89 -7.60 4.19 -11.74
CA LEU A 89 -7.23 5.48 -12.33
C LEU A 89 -5.83 5.42 -12.92
N ILE A 90 -4.85 4.92 -12.16
CA ILE A 90 -3.46 4.82 -12.60
C ILE A 90 -3.34 3.84 -13.78
N VAL A 91 -3.95 2.66 -13.70
CA VAL A 91 -3.94 1.68 -14.80
C VAL A 91 -4.58 2.25 -16.07
N ASN A 92 -5.67 3.01 -15.96
CA ASN A 92 -6.27 3.68 -17.12
C ASN A 92 -5.32 4.70 -17.76
N GLN A 93 -4.53 5.44 -16.96
CA GLN A 93 -3.48 6.32 -17.48
C GLN A 93 -2.35 5.55 -18.17
N ILE A 94 -1.97 4.39 -17.64
CA ILE A 94 -0.96 3.51 -18.25
C ILE A 94 -1.47 3.01 -19.60
N VAL A 95 -2.70 2.48 -19.65
CA VAL A 95 -3.33 1.97 -20.88
C VAL A 95 -3.42 3.10 -21.91
N ALA A 96 -3.96 4.27 -21.55
CA ALA A 96 -4.04 5.41 -22.47
C ALA A 96 -2.68 5.80 -23.06
N TYR A 97 -1.63 5.82 -22.24
CA TYR A 97 -0.27 6.06 -22.72
C TYR A 97 0.24 4.94 -23.63
N ALA A 98 0.05 3.67 -23.25
CA ALA A 98 0.42 2.53 -24.06
C ALA A 98 -0.27 2.56 -25.44
N PHE A 99 -1.48 3.12 -25.53
CA PHE A 99 -2.23 3.26 -26.77
C PHE A 99 -1.65 4.30 -27.75
N GLN A 100 -0.85 5.24 -27.26
CA GLN A 100 -0.20 6.28 -28.08
C GLN A 100 1.10 5.80 -28.74
N ILE A 101 1.60 4.64 -28.34
CA ILE A 101 2.89 4.11 -28.81
C ILE A 101 2.67 3.31 -30.10
N THR A 102 3.46 3.60 -31.13
CA THR A 102 3.59 2.76 -32.33
C THR A 102 4.72 1.77 -32.13
N LEU A 103 4.43 0.48 -32.19
CA LEU A 103 5.45 -0.56 -32.03
C LEU A 103 6.39 -0.59 -33.23
N SER A 104 7.66 -0.82 -32.96
CA SER A 104 8.67 -1.08 -33.98
C SER A 104 8.55 -2.53 -34.48
N PRO A 105 8.92 -2.81 -35.74
CA PRO A 105 8.79 -4.15 -36.33
C PRO A 105 9.77 -5.18 -35.75
N ASP A 106 10.80 -4.76 -35.01
CA ASP A 106 11.81 -5.63 -34.42
C ASP A 106 11.35 -6.37 -33.14
N SER A 107 10.12 -6.09 -32.66
CA SER A 107 9.54 -6.72 -31.45
C SER A 107 10.34 -6.46 -30.16
N MET A 108 11.06 -5.33 -30.09
CA MET A 108 11.89 -4.96 -28.93
C MET A 108 11.21 -3.92 -28.01
N ASP A 109 9.93 -3.61 -28.21
CA ASP A 109 9.19 -2.66 -27.35
C ASP A 109 8.70 -3.36 -26.08
N ALA A 110 9.15 -2.86 -24.93
CA ALA A 110 9.04 -3.55 -23.66
C ALA A 110 8.37 -2.72 -22.55
N TRP A 111 7.82 -3.45 -21.58
CA TRP A 111 7.30 -2.94 -20.31
C TRP A 111 7.86 -3.73 -19.15
N ILE A 112 8.06 -3.07 -18.02
CA ILE A 112 8.49 -3.70 -16.77
C ILE A 112 7.39 -3.55 -15.73
N LEU A 113 7.01 -4.66 -15.10
CA LEU A 113 6.10 -4.68 -13.96
C LEU A 113 6.83 -5.29 -12.77
N ASP A 114 6.74 -4.65 -11.59
CA ASP A 114 7.05 -5.33 -10.33
C ASP A 114 6.02 -6.45 -10.04
N VAL A 115 6.32 -7.34 -9.08
CA VAL A 115 5.47 -8.48 -8.72
C VAL A 115 4.67 -8.25 -7.43
N ASP A 116 5.29 -7.84 -6.34
CA ASP A 116 4.69 -7.87 -5.00
C ASP A 116 3.88 -6.59 -4.75
N ASP A 117 2.57 -6.72 -4.52
CA ASP A 117 1.57 -5.63 -4.49
C ASP A 117 1.47 -4.78 -5.78
N THR A 118 2.20 -5.19 -6.83
CA THR A 118 2.00 -4.77 -8.22
C THR A 118 1.19 -5.82 -8.99
N CYS A 119 1.79 -6.97 -9.36
CA CYS A 119 1.07 -8.04 -10.07
C CYS A 119 0.19 -8.88 -9.14
N ILE A 120 0.72 -9.27 -7.97
CA ILE A 120 0.04 -10.12 -6.99
C ILE A 120 0.04 -9.44 -5.62
N SER A 121 -1.06 -9.50 -4.88
CA SER A 121 -1.21 -8.75 -3.64
C SER A 121 -0.80 -9.55 -2.40
N ASN A 122 -0.11 -8.88 -1.48
CA ASN A 122 0.20 -9.37 -0.14
C ASN A 122 -0.78 -8.85 0.92
N LEU A 123 -1.88 -8.20 0.53
CA LEU A 123 -2.86 -7.60 1.44
C LEU A 123 -3.34 -8.57 2.54
N SER A 124 -3.58 -9.84 2.22
CA SER A 124 -4.03 -10.82 3.22
C SER A 124 -2.97 -11.19 4.25
N TYR A 125 -1.67 -11.07 3.92
CA TYR A 125 -0.61 -11.13 4.93
C TYR A 125 -0.70 -9.92 5.86
N TYR A 126 -0.78 -8.72 5.29
CA TYR A 126 -0.78 -7.48 6.06
C TYR A 126 -2.06 -7.27 6.88
N GLN A 127 -3.20 -7.84 6.50
CA GLN A 127 -4.39 -7.90 7.36
C GLN A 127 -4.11 -8.56 8.71
N GLY A 128 -3.29 -9.63 8.73
CA GLY A 128 -2.85 -10.30 9.96
C GLY A 128 -1.72 -9.58 10.72
N HIS A 129 -1.18 -8.50 10.15
CA HIS A 129 -0.05 -7.71 10.68
C HIS A 129 -0.41 -6.22 10.78
N ARG A 130 -1.69 -5.96 11.11
CA ARG A 130 -2.27 -4.64 11.31
C ARG A 130 -1.96 -3.64 10.20
N PHE A 131 -2.06 -4.10 8.95
CA PHE A 131 -1.80 -3.33 7.73
C PHE A 131 -0.41 -2.64 7.70
N GLY A 132 0.59 -3.24 8.35
CA GLY A 132 1.95 -2.70 8.41
C GLY A 132 2.28 -1.94 9.70
N CYS A 133 1.37 -1.90 10.68
CA CYS A 133 1.69 -1.37 12.01
C CYS A 133 2.61 -2.32 12.81
N ASP A 134 2.62 -3.61 12.46
CA ASP A 134 3.52 -4.59 13.07
C ASP A 134 4.91 -4.57 12.40
N PRO A 135 6.00 -4.73 13.16
CA PRO A 135 7.34 -4.89 12.57
C PRO A 135 7.41 -6.08 11.61
N PHE A 136 8.09 -5.88 10.48
CA PHE A 136 8.27 -6.91 9.48
C PHE A 136 9.10 -8.10 10.02
N ASP A 137 8.58 -9.32 9.81
CA ASP A 137 9.25 -10.58 10.12
C ASP A 137 9.50 -11.35 8.82
N SER A 138 10.75 -11.34 8.38
CA SER A 138 11.13 -11.96 7.11
C SER A 138 10.87 -13.48 7.08
N ALA A 139 10.99 -14.17 8.22
CA ALA A 139 10.79 -15.61 8.28
C ALA A 139 9.31 -15.97 8.15
N LYS A 140 8.44 -15.24 8.86
CA LYS A 140 6.98 -15.38 8.73
C LYS A 140 6.49 -15.00 7.34
N PHE A 141 6.99 -13.91 6.78
CA PHE A 141 6.62 -13.48 5.43
C PHE A 141 7.03 -14.52 4.40
N LYS A 142 8.26 -15.03 4.48
CA LYS A 142 8.73 -16.12 3.60
C LYS A 142 7.85 -17.37 3.72
N ALA A 143 7.54 -17.81 4.94
CA ALA A 143 6.67 -18.96 5.16
C ALA A 143 5.25 -18.74 4.59
N TRP A 144 4.76 -17.49 4.62
CA TRP A 144 3.49 -17.13 4.01
C TRP A 144 3.55 -17.14 2.47
N ILE A 145 4.57 -16.53 1.85
CA ILE A 145 4.77 -16.56 0.39
C ILE A 145 4.87 -17.98 -0.13
N MET A 146 5.56 -18.87 0.59
CA MET A 146 5.73 -20.27 0.20
C MET A 146 4.42 -21.05 0.05
N LYS A 147 3.29 -20.50 0.54
CA LYS A 147 1.96 -21.07 0.28
C LYS A 147 1.52 -20.89 -1.18
N GLY A 148 2.07 -19.91 -1.91
CA GLY A 148 1.79 -19.67 -3.34
C GLY A 148 0.35 -19.26 -3.64
N ARG A 149 -0.26 -18.47 -2.75
CA ARG A 149 -1.70 -18.09 -2.82
C ARG A 149 -1.93 -16.58 -2.85
N CYS A 150 -0.92 -15.79 -3.25
CA CYS A 150 -1.09 -14.35 -3.39
C CYS A 150 -2.09 -14.11 -4.54
N PRO A 151 -3.24 -13.43 -4.33
CA PRO A 151 -4.20 -13.17 -5.38
C PRO A 151 -3.65 -12.16 -6.40
N ALA A 152 -4.13 -12.20 -7.64
CA ALA A 152 -3.85 -11.16 -8.63
C ALA A 152 -4.32 -9.79 -8.14
N ASN A 153 -3.57 -8.75 -8.46
CA ASN A 153 -4.11 -7.40 -8.52
C ASN A 153 -4.97 -7.31 -9.81
N PRO A 154 -6.29 -7.14 -9.72
CA PRO A 154 -7.17 -7.25 -10.88
C PRO A 154 -6.89 -6.17 -11.93
N ALA A 155 -6.57 -4.94 -11.50
CA ALA A 155 -6.27 -3.84 -12.41
C ALA A 155 -4.97 -4.10 -13.18
N VAL A 156 -3.93 -4.61 -12.50
CA VAL A 156 -2.63 -4.91 -13.14
C VAL A 156 -2.70 -6.17 -14.00
N LEU A 157 -3.51 -7.16 -13.64
CA LEU A 157 -3.76 -8.32 -14.50
C LEU A 157 -4.42 -7.89 -15.83
N GLN A 158 -5.37 -6.96 -15.77
CA GLN A 158 -5.96 -6.39 -16.98
C GLN A 158 -4.92 -5.62 -17.82
N LEU A 159 -4.10 -4.78 -17.17
CA LEU A 159 -2.99 -4.10 -17.82
C LEU A 159 -2.04 -5.08 -18.52
N PHE A 160 -1.61 -6.12 -17.81
CA PHE A 160 -0.70 -7.14 -18.35
C PHE A 160 -1.26 -7.77 -19.64
N LYS A 161 -2.53 -8.18 -19.63
CA LYS A 161 -3.21 -8.75 -20.80
C LYS A 161 -3.26 -7.73 -21.95
N THR A 162 -3.65 -6.49 -21.67
CA THR A 162 -3.72 -5.43 -22.68
C THR A 162 -2.36 -5.13 -23.30
N LEU A 163 -1.28 -5.07 -22.51
CA LEU A 163 0.08 -4.87 -23.03
C LEU A 163 0.50 -6.04 -23.94
N LYS A 164 0.23 -7.27 -23.50
CA LYS A 164 0.49 -8.50 -24.26
C LYS A 164 -0.27 -8.55 -25.58
N GLU A 165 -1.57 -8.26 -25.56
CA GLU A 165 -2.44 -8.21 -26.73
C GLU A 165 -1.98 -7.15 -27.74
N ARG A 166 -1.44 -6.02 -27.26
CA ARG A 166 -0.84 -5.00 -28.12
C ARG A 166 0.47 -5.41 -28.77
N GLY A 167 1.11 -6.50 -28.32
CA GLY A 167 2.40 -6.97 -28.84
C GLY A 167 3.62 -6.52 -28.04
N PHE A 168 3.44 -5.85 -26.89
CA PHE A 168 4.58 -5.49 -26.03
C PHE A 168 5.22 -6.71 -25.37
N LYS A 169 6.52 -6.61 -25.14
CA LYS A 169 7.30 -7.55 -24.34
C LYS A 169 7.23 -7.17 -22.87
N VAL A 170 6.55 -7.98 -22.07
CA VAL A 170 6.36 -7.67 -20.64
C VAL A 170 7.35 -8.44 -19.79
N PHE A 171 8.23 -7.74 -19.10
CA PHE A 171 9.15 -8.27 -18.10
C PHE A 171 8.56 -8.13 -16.70
N LEU A 172 8.68 -9.18 -15.89
CA LEU A 172 8.34 -9.15 -14.47
C LEU A 172 9.64 -9.09 -13.68
N LEU A 173 9.84 -8.05 -12.88
CA LEU A 173 11.08 -7.82 -12.13
C LEU A 173 10.80 -7.71 -10.63
N THR A 174 11.17 -8.75 -9.88
CA THR A 174 10.86 -8.85 -8.44
C THR A 174 12.11 -8.86 -7.56
N GLY A 175 11.95 -8.35 -6.34
CA GLY A 175 12.93 -8.49 -5.26
C GLY A 175 12.96 -9.88 -4.61
N ARG A 176 12.01 -10.77 -4.92
CA ARG A 176 11.98 -12.15 -4.39
C ARG A 176 13.26 -12.90 -4.77
N ASP A 177 13.77 -13.67 -3.83
CA ASP A 177 14.99 -14.46 -3.98
C ASP A 177 14.76 -15.64 -4.95
N GLN A 178 15.61 -15.75 -5.97
CA GLN A 178 15.48 -16.77 -7.01
C GLN A 178 15.63 -18.18 -6.44
N ALA A 179 16.62 -18.39 -5.58
CA ALA A 179 16.98 -19.73 -5.09
C ALA A 179 15.87 -20.32 -4.21
N THR A 180 15.18 -19.49 -3.43
CA THR A 180 14.22 -19.96 -2.42
C THR A 180 12.77 -19.69 -2.78
N LEU A 181 12.47 -18.71 -3.65
CA LEU A 181 11.10 -18.33 -4.01
C LEU A 181 10.80 -18.46 -5.51
N GLY A 182 11.77 -18.88 -6.35
CA GLY A 182 11.61 -18.94 -7.81
C GLY A 182 10.41 -19.78 -8.26
N LYS A 183 10.41 -21.08 -7.91
CA LYS A 183 9.35 -22.01 -8.34
C LYS A 183 7.97 -21.57 -7.87
N ILE A 184 7.82 -21.23 -6.58
CA ILE A 184 6.52 -20.85 -6.03
C ILE A 184 6.00 -19.53 -6.62
N THR A 185 6.89 -18.60 -6.97
CA THR A 185 6.49 -17.34 -7.61
C THR A 185 5.98 -17.58 -9.02
N ILE A 186 6.66 -18.44 -9.80
CA ILE A 186 6.21 -18.84 -11.14
C ILE A 186 4.82 -19.49 -11.05
N ASP A 187 4.65 -20.47 -10.17
CA ASP A 187 3.39 -21.18 -10.01
C ASP A 187 2.26 -20.24 -9.60
N ASN A 188 2.53 -19.33 -8.65
CA ASN A 188 1.54 -18.37 -8.20
C ASN A 188 1.15 -17.41 -9.33
N LEU A 189 2.11 -16.82 -10.06
CA LEU A 189 1.84 -15.90 -11.18
C LEU A 189 1.01 -16.59 -12.27
N HIS A 190 1.40 -17.82 -12.65
CA HIS A 190 0.67 -18.62 -13.63
C HIS A 190 -0.77 -18.89 -13.18
N ASN A 191 -0.96 -19.33 -11.94
CA ASN A 191 -2.29 -19.60 -11.37
C ASN A 191 -3.16 -18.33 -11.25
N GLN A 192 -2.55 -17.16 -11.17
CA GLN A 192 -3.24 -15.86 -11.15
C GLN A 192 -3.45 -15.25 -12.55
N GLY A 193 -3.06 -15.96 -13.62
CA GLY A 193 -3.31 -15.55 -14.99
C GLY A 193 -2.23 -14.68 -15.64
N PHE A 194 -1.09 -14.47 -14.98
CA PHE A 194 0.08 -13.81 -15.57
C PHE A 194 0.88 -14.78 -16.43
N ILE A 195 0.31 -15.14 -17.59
CA ILE A 195 0.86 -16.14 -18.50
C ILE A 195 1.45 -15.45 -19.74
N GLY A 196 2.64 -15.90 -20.17
CA GLY A 196 3.26 -15.45 -21.40
C GLY A 196 4.05 -14.14 -21.29
N TYR A 197 4.47 -13.74 -20.09
CA TYR A 197 5.49 -12.69 -19.93
C TYR A 197 6.79 -13.07 -20.69
N GLU A 198 7.56 -12.09 -21.11
CA GLU A 198 8.84 -12.28 -21.81
C GLU A 198 9.89 -12.92 -20.88
N ARG A 199 10.00 -12.40 -19.65
CA ARG A 199 10.87 -12.99 -18.62
C ARG A 199 10.39 -12.62 -17.22
N LEU A 200 10.50 -13.57 -16.29
CA LEU A 200 10.46 -13.30 -14.86
C LEU A 200 11.89 -13.25 -14.35
N ILE A 201 12.28 -12.13 -13.74
CA ILE A 201 13.62 -11.89 -13.21
C ILE A 201 13.52 -11.77 -11.70
N LEU A 202 14.08 -12.76 -11.01
CA LEU A 202 14.16 -12.82 -9.55
C LEU A 202 15.57 -12.43 -9.09
N ARG A 203 15.68 -12.00 -7.83
CA ARG A 203 16.96 -11.58 -7.26
C ARG A 203 17.88 -12.79 -7.10
N THR A 204 19.04 -12.74 -7.76
CA THR A 204 20.09 -13.76 -7.66
C THR A 204 20.97 -13.55 -6.42
N ALA A 205 21.83 -14.55 -6.13
CA ALA A 205 22.80 -14.47 -5.03
C ALA A 205 23.78 -13.30 -5.18
N GLU A 206 24.13 -12.91 -6.42
CA GLU A 206 25.02 -11.77 -6.72
C GLU A 206 24.47 -10.43 -6.20
N TYR A 207 23.14 -10.27 -6.28
CA TYR A 207 22.45 -9.06 -5.84
C TYR A 207 21.98 -9.13 -4.38
N LYS A 208 22.37 -10.17 -3.63
CA LYS A 208 22.02 -10.31 -2.21
C LYS A 208 22.71 -9.22 -1.39
N GLY A 209 21.94 -8.56 -0.52
CA GLY A 209 22.44 -7.46 0.31
C GLY A 209 22.54 -6.10 -0.40
N GLN A 210 22.32 -6.04 -1.71
CA GLN A 210 22.23 -4.77 -2.44
C GLN A 210 20.83 -4.15 -2.29
N SER A 211 20.72 -2.82 -2.36
CA SER A 211 19.41 -2.15 -2.32
C SER A 211 18.50 -2.57 -3.48
N ALA A 212 17.18 -2.40 -3.33
CA ALA A 212 16.24 -2.66 -4.41
C ALA A 212 16.52 -1.77 -5.62
N VAL A 213 16.83 -0.48 -5.38
CA VAL A 213 17.21 0.47 -6.45
C VAL A 213 18.42 -0.04 -7.25
N ARG A 214 19.51 -0.47 -6.59
CA ARG A 214 20.74 -0.89 -7.28
C ARG A 214 20.51 -2.14 -8.11
N TYR A 215 19.88 -3.16 -7.52
CA TYR A 215 19.55 -4.40 -8.20
C TYR A 215 18.64 -4.15 -9.41
N LYS A 216 17.52 -3.43 -9.24
CA LYS A 216 16.56 -3.21 -10.32
C LYS A 216 17.15 -2.32 -11.42
N SER A 217 17.98 -1.32 -11.09
CA SER A 217 18.68 -0.52 -12.10
C SER A 217 19.62 -1.36 -12.97
N ALA A 218 20.37 -2.28 -12.36
CA ALA A 218 21.28 -3.16 -13.10
C ALA A 218 20.51 -4.07 -14.07
N ILE A 219 19.40 -4.68 -13.62
CA ILE A 219 18.55 -5.50 -14.49
C ILE A 219 17.93 -4.68 -15.64
N ARG A 220 17.44 -3.47 -15.36
CA ARG A 220 16.89 -2.62 -16.43
C ARG A 220 17.95 -2.27 -17.47
N LYS A 221 19.18 -1.97 -17.03
CA LYS A 221 20.32 -1.75 -17.92
C LYS A 221 20.66 -2.98 -18.76
N GLU A 222 20.59 -4.18 -18.19
CA GLU A 222 20.77 -5.43 -18.94
C GLU A 222 19.68 -5.63 -19.99
N ILE A 223 18.42 -5.28 -19.67
CA ILE A 223 17.29 -5.35 -20.61
C ILE A 223 17.50 -4.36 -21.77
N GLU A 224 17.82 -3.10 -21.49
CA GLU A 224 18.13 -2.11 -22.54
C GLU A 224 19.36 -2.52 -23.36
N GLY A 225 20.39 -3.07 -22.72
CA GLY A 225 21.59 -3.59 -23.37
C GLY A 225 21.34 -4.78 -24.30
N GLN A 226 20.23 -5.51 -24.13
CA GLN A 226 19.75 -6.54 -25.06
C GLN A 226 19.01 -5.94 -26.27
N GLY A 227 18.84 -4.62 -26.33
CA GLY A 227 18.18 -3.89 -27.41
C GLY A 227 16.71 -3.54 -27.14
N TYR A 228 16.17 -3.88 -25.96
CA TYR A 228 14.78 -3.57 -25.63
C TYR A 228 14.59 -2.08 -25.37
N ARG A 229 13.48 -1.52 -25.88
CA ARG A 229 13.02 -0.16 -25.60
C ARG A 229 11.97 -0.22 -24.50
N ILE A 230 12.34 0.17 -23.28
CA ILE A 230 11.41 0.16 -22.14
C ILE A 230 10.52 1.40 -22.24
N TRP A 231 9.26 1.22 -22.63
CA TRP A 231 8.29 2.31 -22.70
C TRP A 231 7.70 2.67 -21.36
N GLY A 232 7.54 1.68 -20.48
CA GLY A 232 7.03 1.94 -19.16
C GLY A 232 7.52 0.97 -18.09
N ASN A 233 7.62 1.51 -16.88
CA ASN A 233 8.02 0.80 -15.68
C ASN A 233 6.99 1.07 -14.58
N VAL A 234 6.40 0.00 -14.04
CA VAL A 234 5.28 0.06 -13.09
C VAL A 234 5.64 -0.70 -11.83
N GLY A 235 5.45 -0.04 -10.68
CA GLY A 235 5.74 -0.64 -9.38
C GLY A 235 5.02 0.09 -8.25
N ASP A 236 4.83 -0.60 -7.14
CA ASP A 236 4.21 -0.07 -5.93
C ASP A 236 5.22 0.61 -5.00
N GLN A 237 6.53 0.47 -5.26
CA GLN A 237 7.59 1.11 -4.49
C GLN A 237 8.36 2.13 -5.34
N TRP A 238 8.82 3.20 -4.70
CA TRP A 238 9.73 4.14 -5.36
C TRP A 238 11.06 3.49 -5.72
N SER A 239 11.48 2.44 -5.00
CA SER A 239 12.67 1.66 -5.36
C SER A 239 12.59 0.97 -6.73
N ASP A 240 11.38 0.78 -7.26
CA ASP A 240 11.16 0.20 -8.59
C ASP A 240 11.34 1.24 -9.68
N LEU A 241 11.12 2.51 -9.33
CA LEU A 241 10.96 3.65 -10.22
C LEU A 241 12.07 4.71 -10.03
N GLN A 242 13.14 4.35 -9.32
CA GLN A 242 14.32 5.17 -9.10
C GLN A 242 15.60 4.47 -9.56
N GLY A 243 16.67 5.25 -9.69
CA GLY A 243 17.95 4.82 -10.25
C GLY A 243 17.98 4.97 -11.77
N ASP A 244 18.69 4.08 -12.44
CA ASP A 244 19.00 4.22 -13.87
C ASP A 244 18.07 3.35 -14.75
N CYS A 245 18.03 3.65 -16.04
CA CYS A 245 17.33 2.85 -17.06
C CYS A 245 15.83 2.67 -16.73
N LEU A 246 15.14 3.73 -16.33
CA LEU A 246 13.73 3.66 -15.89
C LEU A 246 12.74 3.39 -17.04
N GLY A 247 13.20 3.46 -18.29
CA GLY A 247 12.35 3.55 -19.46
C GLY A 247 11.78 4.95 -19.66
N THR A 248 10.92 5.08 -20.67
CA THR A 248 10.37 6.38 -21.10
C THR A 248 9.42 7.01 -20.06
N ARG A 249 8.67 6.19 -19.31
CA ARG A 249 7.73 6.68 -18.29
C ARG A 249 7.59 5.71 -17.11
N THR A 250 7.54 6.26 -15.91
CA THR A 250 7.31 5.50 -14.67
C THR A 250 5.90 5.69 -14.14
N PHE A 251 5.32 4.65 -13.54
CA PHE A 251 3.99 4.70 -12.93
C PHE A 251 4.02 4.07 -11.53
N LYS A 252 3.77 4.90 -10.51
CA LYS A 252 3.70 4.49 -9.10
C LYS A 252 2.30 4.01 -8.75
N LEU A 253 2.19 2.77 -8.28
CA LEU A 253 0.98 2.22 -7.69
C LEU A 253 0.96 2.50 -6.18
N PRO A 254 -0.21 2.73 -5.56
CA PRO A 254 -0.29 2.99 -4.14
C PRO A 254 0.13 1.76 -3.32
N ASN A 255 0.92 1.97 -2.26
CA ASN A 255 1.17 0.98 -1.23
C ASN A 255 1.57 1.64 0.10
N PRO A 256 0.60 1.86 0.99
CA PRO A 256 0.87 2.42 2.31
C PRO A 256 1.21 1.36 3.38
N MET A 257 1.29 0.07 3.04
CA MET A 257 1.47 -1.00 4.03
C MET A 257 2.93 -1.25 4.40
N TYR A 258 3.87 -0.98 3.48
CA TYR A 258 5.30 -1.10 3.74
C TYR A 258 6.15 -0.21 2.82
N PHE A 259 7.42 -0.07 3.18
CA PHE A 259 8.41 0.71 2.43
C PHE A 259 9.63 -0.15 2.09
N ILE A 260 10.08 -0.10 0.83
CA ILE A 260 11.31 -0.73 0.34
C ILE A 260 12.23 0.34 -0.27
N SER A 261 13.53 0.19 -0.03
CA SER A 261 14.62 1.03 -0.59
C SER A 261 15.69 0.20 -1.28
#